data_AF-A0A9D8L665-F1
#
_entry.id   AF-A0A9D8L665-F1
#
_cell.length_a   1.000
_cell.length_b   1.000
_cell.length_c   1.000
_cell.angle_alpha   90.00
_cell.angle_beta   90.00
_cell.angle_gamma   90.00
#
_symmetry.space_group_name_H-M   'P 1'
#
loop_
_entity.id
_entity.type
_entity.pdbx_description
1 polymer ?
#
loop_
_entity_poly.entity_id
_entity_poly.type
_entity_poly.pdbx_seq_one_letter_code
_entity_poly.pdbx_strand_id
1 'polypeptide(L)'
;MRVDLFDFDLPEDRIALRPARPRDAARLLAVRPDALEDRIVRDLPDLLRPGDALVVNDTRVIPAELHGERFRDGNAAHVSVTLHKREGSSRWRALARPAKRLAPGDRIRFGQLTDNACLASGLDATVEARNEAEVTLRFDLSTPLLDEAIAAVGHIPLPPYIAGRRAEDAEDRRDYQTVYAREEGAVAAPTAGLHFTPELLERLDAAGIARHTVTLHVGAGTFLPVKADDTADHHMHSFAGETSIFITPVYRFRAVDLLMTNFHLPRSTLFMLVSAFAGRERMLAAYAHAIAGGYRFYSYGDASLLWPEAT
;
A
#
# COMPACT_ATOMS: atom_id res chain seq x y z
N MET A 1 16.19 -2.23 -18.64
CA MET A 1 15.24 -3.37 -18.57
C MET A 1 14.09 -3.09 -19.52
N ARG A 2 13.67 -4.08 -20.31
CA ARG A 2 12.56 -3.95 -21.26
C ARG A 2 11.24 -4.26 -20.56
N VAL A 3 10.37 -3.26 -20.39
CA VAL A 3 9.11 -3.36 -19.61
C VAL A 3 8.09 -4.30 -20.25
N ASP A 4 8.18 -4.48 -21.56
CA ASP A 4 7.36 -5.37 -22.38
C ASP A 4 7.63 -6.86 -22.10
N LEU A 5 8.78 -7.20 -21.50
CA LEU A 5 9.05 -8.57 -21.02
C LEU A 5 8.21 -8.95 -19.79
N PHE A 6 7.50 -7.98 -19.21
CA PHE A 6 6.69 -8.11 -18.00
C PHE A 6 5.22 -7.82 -18.30
N ASP A 7 4.84 -7.95 -19.57
CA ASP A 7 3.51 -7.67 -20.07
C ASP A 7 2.65 -8.92 -20.17
N PHE A 8 1.36 -8.75 -19.94
CA PHE A 8 0.32 -9.77 -20.11
C PHE A 8 -1.04 -9.08 -20.23
N ASP A 9 -1.99 -9.73 -20.90
CA ASP A 9 -3.34 -9.21 -21.04
C ASP A 9 -4.14 -9.46 -19.76
N LEU A 10 -4.58 -8.39 -19.08
CA LEU A 10 -5.37 -8.46 -17.85
C LEU A 10 -6.77 -7.90 -18.12
N PRO A 11 -7.80 -8.76 -18.20
CA PRO A 11 -9.17 -8.30 -18.38
C PRO A 11 -9.61 -7.40 -17.21
N GLU A 12 -10.28 -6.29 -17.55
CA GLU A 12 -10.68 -5.27 -16.58
C GLU A 12 -11.66 -5.77 -15.51
N ASP A 13 -12.44 -6.81 -15.82
CA ASP A 13 -13.40 -7.47 -14.93
C ASP A 13 -12.72 -8.33 -13.85
N ARG A 14 -11.42 -8.60 -13.99
CA ARG A 14 -10.61 -9.29 -12.97
C ARG A 14 -10.10 -8.37 -11.88
N ILE A 15 -10.24 -7.05 -12.00
CA ILE A 15 -9.77 -6.10 -10.98
C ILE A 15 -10.81 -6.01 -9.85
N ALA A 16 -10.45 -6.48 -8.65
CA ALA A 16 -11.35 -6.42 -7.50
C ALA A 16 -11.50 -4.99 -6.95
N LEU A 17 -12.76 -4.59 -6.73
CA LEU A 17 -13.12 -3.31 -6.11
C LEU A 17 -13.47 -3.44 -4.62
N ARG A 18 -13.65 -4.67 -4.14
CA ARG A 18 -13.97 -5.06 -2.75
C ARG A 18 -13.28 -6.37 -2.38
N PRO A 19 -12.86 -6.54 -1.11
CA PRO A 19 -12.27 -7.78 -0.65
C PRO A 19 -13.31 -8.91 -0.61
N ALA A 20 -12.84 -10.16 -0.57
CA ALA A 20 -13.69 -11.31 -0.26
C ALA A 20 -14.27 -11.21 1.16
N ARG A 21 -15.40 -11.88 1.42
CA ARG A 21 -16.03 -11.98 2.74
C ARG A 21 -16.39 -13.43 3.08
N PRO A 22 -15.84 -14.02 4.16
CA PRO A 22 -14.74 -13.49 4.99
C PRO A 22 -13.45 -13.29 4.16
N ARG A 23 -12.52 -12.47 4.66
CA ARG A 23 -11.31 -12.06 3.91
C ARG A 23 -10.41 -13.25 3.54
N ASP A 24 -10.31 -14.22 4.44
CA ASP A 24 -9.53 -15.45 4.26
C ASP A 24 -10.16 -16.45 3.27
N ALA A 25 -11.38 -16.17 2.76
CA ALA A 25 -12.00 -16.92 1.67
C ALA A 25 -11.51 -16.47 0.28
N ALA A 26 -10.67 -15.44 0.20
CA ALA A 26 -9.97 -15.10 -1.04
C ALA A 26 -9.15 -16.31 -1.53
N ARG A 27 -9.01 -16.44 -2.85
CA ARG A 27 -8.21 -17.53 -3.42
C ARG A 27 -6.72 -17.29 -3.14
N LEU A 28 -5.97 -18.38 -3.09
CA LEU A 28 -4.52 -18.37 -2.94
C LEU A 28 -3.92 -19.28 -4.01
N LEU A 29 -3.09 -18.74 -4.88
CA LEU A 29 -2.29 -19.55 -5.79
C LEU A 29 -0.94 -19.87 -5.14
N ALA A 30 -0.69 -21.13 -4.81
CA ALA A 30 0.63 -21.56 -4.37
C ALA A 30 1.50 -21.82 -5.61
N VAL A 31 2.53 -20.99 -5.79
CA VAL A 31 3.45 -21.01 -6.93
C VAL A 31 4.75 -21.70 -6.52
N ARG A 32 4.74 -23.03 -6.56
CA ARG A 32 5.91 -23.86 -6.26
C ARG A 32 6.87 -23.90 -7.46
N PRO A 33 8.13 -24.37 -7.29
CA PRO A 33 9.06 -24.49 -8.41
C PRO A 33 8.55 -25.40 -9.54
N ASP A 34 7.79 -26.42 -9.20
CA ASP A 34 7.35 -27.51 -10.08
C ASP A 34 5.83 -27.58 -10.29
N ALA A 35 5.03 -26.84 -9.51
CA ALA A 35 3.58 -26.92 -9.55
C ALA A 35 2.88 -25.59 -9.23
N LEU A 36 1.67 -25.45 -9.77
CA LEU A 36 0.70 -24.42 -9.39
C LEU A 36 -0.47 -25.11 -8.68
N GLU A 37 -0.78 -24.69 -7.46
CA GLU A 37 -1.90 -25.25 -6.70
C GLU A 37 -2.93 -24.17 -6.35
N ASP A 38 -4.17 -24.38 -6.78
CA ASP A 38 -5.32 -23.57 -6.37
C ASP A 38 -5.73 -23.90 -4.94
N ARG A 39 -5.70 -22.88 -4.07
CA ARG A 39 -6.09 -22.95 -2.65
C ARG A 39 -6.98 -21.76 -2.29
N ILE A 40 -7.37 -21.66 -1.03
CA ILE A 40 -7.85 -20.42 -0.41
C ILE A 40 -6.86 -19.92 0.63
N VAL A 41 -6.90 -18.62 0.97
CA VAL A 41 -5.99 -18.05 1.97
C VAL A 41 -6.10 -18.74 3.33
N ARG A 42 -7.30 -19.22 3.67
CA ARG A 42 -7.54 -20.06 4.85
C ARG A 42 -6.66 -21.32 4.89
N ASP A 43 -6.18 -21.83 3.77
CA ASP A 43 -5.31 -23.02 3.72
C ASP A 43 -3.84 -22.68 4.00
N LEU A 44 -3.49 -21.40 4.20
CA LEU A 44 -2.11 -20.96 4.42
C LEU A 44 -1.37 -21.74 5.53
N PRO A 45 -1.96 -22.08 6.69
CA PRO A 45 -1.25 -22.85 7.72
C PRO A 45 -0.77 -24.22 7.23
N ASP A 46 -1.47 -24.84 6.26
CA ASP A 46 -1.14 -26.16 5.73
C ASP A 46 0.02 -26.10 4.71
N LEU A 47 0.39 -24.89 4.27
CA LEU A 47 1.48 -24.63 3.33
C LEU A 47 2.79 -24.25 4.02
N LEU A 48 2.74 -24.00 5.33
CA LEU A 48 3.87 -23.59 6.18
C LEU A 48 4.31 -24.72 7.10
N ARG A 49 5.44 -24.54 7.78
CA ARG A 49 6.02 -25.51 8.71
C ARG A 49 6.11 -24.90 10.12
N PRO A 50 5.94 -25.70 11.18
CA PRO A 50 6.23 -25.24 12.54
C PRO A 50 7.65 -24.68 12.62
N GLY A 51 7.79 -23.49 13.21
CA GLY A 51 9.05 -22.75 13.26
C GLY A 51 9.23 -21.70 12.16
N ASP A 52 8.38 -21.68 11.12
CA ASP A 52 8.36 -20.58 10.15
C ASP A 52 7.96 -19.26 10.84
N ALA A 53 8.41 -18.13 10.29
CA ALA A 53 8.15 -16.80 10.81
C ALA A 53 7.40 -15.94 9.79
N LEU A 54 6.18 -15.53 10.14
CA LEU A 54 5.38 -14.58 9.39
C LEU A 54 5.77 -13.14 9.78
N VAL A 55 6.37 -12.41 8.84
CA VAL A 55 6.73 -10.99 9.00
C VAL A 55 5.70 -10.11 8.31
N VAL A 56 5.05 -9.21 9.06
CA VAL A 56 3.96 -8.38 8.54
C VAL A 56 4.21 -6.90 8.78
N ASN A 57 3.68 -6.06 7.88
CA ASN A 57 3.68 -4.61 8.10
C ASN A 57 2.51 -4.22 9.02
N ASP A 58 2.82 -3.61 10.17
CA ASP A 58 1.84 -3.19 11.18
C ASP A 58 1.34 -1.75 11.02
N THR A 59 1.65 -1.13 9.87
CA THR A 59 1.23 0.23 9.61
C THR A 59 -0.29 0.37 9.46
N ARG A 60 -0.83 1.39 10.11
CA ARG A 60 -2.22 1.83 10.03
C ARG A 60 -2.38 2.94 8.99
N VAL A 61 -3.39 2.79 8.13
CA VAL A 61 -3.71 3.78 7.10
C VAL A 61 -4.43 4.95 7.75
N ILE A 62 -3.97 6.16 7.48
CA ILE A 62 -4.64 7.39 7.88
C ILE A 62 -5.49 7.91 6.72
N PRO A 63 -6.61 8.63 6.99
CA PRO A 63 -7.42 9.26 5.97
C PRO A 63 -6.72 10.50 5.40
N ALA A 64 -5.63 10.27 4.66
CA ALA A 64 -4.70 11.29 4.20
C ALA A 64 -5.12 11.98 2.89
N GLU A 65 -6.24 11.61 2.28
CA GLU A 65 -6.78 12.32 1.12
C GLU A 65 -7.68 13.46 1.59
N LEU A 66 -7.25 14.70 1.35
CA LEU A 66 -7.97 15.90 1.71
C LEU A 66 -8.51 16.60 0.47
N HIS A 67 -9.80 16.92 0.49
CA HIS A 67 -10.45 17.72 -0.54
C HIS A 67 -10.68 19.13 -0.03
N GLY A 68 -10.34 20.12 -0.86
CA GLY A 68 -10.41 21.50 -0.45
C GLY A 68 -10.47 22.50 -1.59
N GLU A 69 -10.56 23.77 -1.20
CA GLU A 69 -10.60 24.91 -2.11
C GLU A 69 -9.40 25.81 -1.85
N ARG A 70 -8.68 26.12 -2.92
CA ARG A 70 -7.61 27.13 -2.92
C ARG A 70 -8.19 28.49 -3.26
N PHE A 71 -7.92 29.50 -2.44
CA PHE A 71 -8.31 30.89 -2.65
C PHE A 71 -7.11 31.77 -3.03
N ARG A 72 -7.18 32.43 -4.18
CA ARG A 72 -6.16 33.39 -4.65
C ARG A 72 -6.82 34.50 -5.49
N ASP A 73 -6.58 35.76 -5.16
CA ASP A 73 -7.04 36.92 -5.93
C ASP A 73 -8.55 36.91 -6.24
N GLY A 74 -9.37 36.46 -5.28
CA GLY A 74 -10.82 36.31 -5.44
C GLY A 74 -11.26 35.09 -6.28
N ASN A 75 -10.33 34.26 -6.73
CA ASN A 75 -10.59 33.03 -7.47
C ASN A 75 -10.47 31.79 -6.56
N ALA A 76 -11.51 30.95 -6.58
CA ALA A 76 -11.53 29.65 -5.89
C ALA A 76 -11.25 28.51 -6.89
N ALA A 77 -10.48 27.51 -6.48
CA ALA A 77 -10.36 26.27 -7.24
C ALA A 77 -10.31 25.04 -6.35
N HIS A 78 -11.09 24.03 -6.73
CA HIS A 78 -11.03 22.72 -6.10
C HIS A 78 -9.69 22.03 -6.36
N VAL A 79 -9.14 21.47 -5.29
CA VAL A 79 -7.91 20.67 -5.24
C VAL A 79 -8.14 19.46 -4.34
N SER A 80 -7.57 18.32 -4.72
CA SER A 80 -7.36 17.17 -3.84
C SER A 80 -5.88 17.07 -3.52
N VAL A 81 -5.53 16.78 -2.26
CA VAL A 81 -4.16 16.51 -1.84
C VAL A 81 -4.11 15.20 -1.08
N THR A 82 -3.13 14.35 -1.38
CA THR A 82 -2.89 13.12 -0.63
C THR A 82 -1.61 13.29 0.19
N LEU A 83 -1.73 13.46 1.50
CA LEU A 83 -0.59 13.59 2.42
C LEU A 83 0.21 12.29 2.40
N HIS A 84 1.54 12.35 2.31
CA HIS A 84 2.36 11.13 2.25
C HIS A 84 3.68 11.15 3.02
N LYS A 85 4.13 12.31 3.50
CA LYS A 85 5.27 12.35 4.42
C LYS A 85 5.10 13.49 5.41
N ARG A 86 5.13 13.17 6.70
CA ARG A 86 5.15 14.17 7.77
C ARG A 86 6.56 14.75 7.90
N GLU A 87 6.67 16.08 7.95
CA GLU A 87 7.94 16.82 8.05
C GLU A 87 7.94 17.78 9.26
N GLY A 88 7.41 17.30 10.39
CA GLY A 88 7.32 18.05 11.64
C GLY A 88 5.91 17.99 12.25
N SER A 89 5.63 18.87 13.22
CA SER A 89 4.35 18.87 13.94
C SER A 89 3.20 19.48 13.13
N SER A 90 3.47 20.32 12.13
CA SER A 90 2.45 21.00 11.30
C SER A 90 2.72 20.93 9.80
N ARG A 91 3.74 20.18 9.37
CA ARG A 91 4.20 20.13 7.97
C ARG A 91 4.06 18.76 7.35
N TRP A 92 3.63 18.75 6.09
CA TRP A 92 3.47 17.53 5.29
C TRP A 92 3.89 17.76 3.84
N ARG A 93 4.49 16.74 3.22
CA ARG A 93 4.49 16.59 1.77
C ARG A 93 3.24 15.84 1.31
N ALA A 94 2.68 16.31 0.21
CA ALA A 94 1.45 15.80 -0.36
C ALA A 94 1.50 15.77 -1.89
N LEU A 95 0.83 14.79 -2.50
CA LEU A 95 0.57 14.79 -3.95
C LEU A 95 -0.72 15.58 -4.22
N ALA A 96 -0.65 16.60 -5.06
CA ALA A 96 -1.78 17.47 -5.36
C ALA A 96 -2.39 17.22 -6.76
N ARG A 97 -3.71 17.32 -6.85
CA ARG A 97 -4.49 17.21 -8.09
C ARG A 97 -5.54 18.31 -8.17
N PRO A 98 -5.51 19.20 -9.17
CA PRO A 98 -4.42 19.46 -10.11
C PRO A 98 -3.31 20.34 -9.48
N ALA A 99 -2.10 19.79 -9.27
CA ALA A 99 -0.96 20.54 -8.69
C ALA A 99 -0.61 21.84 -9.43
N LYS A 100 -0.79 21.89 -10.76
CA LYS A 100 -0.56 23.09 -11.58
C LYS A 100 -1.37 24.31 -11.15
N ARG A 101 -2.48 24.10 -10.43
CA ARG A 101 -3.30 25.18 -9.89
C ARG A 101 -2.73 25.75 -8.59
N LEU A 102 -1.77 25.09 -7.94
CA LEU A 102 -1.18 25.55 -6.69
C LEU A 102 0.13 26.30 -6.95
N ALA A 103 0.42 27.34 -6.17
CA ALA A 103 1.76 27.92 -6.05
C ALA A 103 2.07 28.29 -4.59
N PRO A 104 3.36 28.47 -4.25
CA PRO A 104 3.77 28.92 -2.92
C PRO A 104 3.01 30.18 -2.48
N GLY A 105 2.60 30.21 -1.21
CA GLY A 105 1.78 31.27 -0.61
C GLY A 105 0.27 31.03 -0.69
N ASP A 106 -0.20 30.08 -1.52
CA ASP A 106 -1.62 29.75 -1.60
C ASP A 106 -2.18 29.28 -0.25
N ARG A 107 -3.41 29.71 0.03
CA ARG A 107 -4.23 29.21 1.13
C ARG A 107 -5.24 28.21 0.61
N ILE A 108 -5.27 27.05 1.26
CA ILE A 108 -6.20 25.96 0.96
C ILE A 108 -7.01 25.67 2.20
N ARG A 109 -8.33 25.59 2.05
CA ARG A 109 -9.26 25.12 3.07
C ARG A 109 -9.75 23.73 2.72
N PHE A 110 -9.51 22.76 3.59
CA PHE A 110 -9.99 21.38 3.47
C PHE A 110 -11.23 21.15 4.33
N GLY A 111 -12.10 20.23 3.92
CA GLY A 111 -13.37 19.94 4.59
C GLY A 111 -14.56 20.75 4.02
N GLN A 112 -15.77 20.40 4.43
CA GLN A 112 -16.98 21.10 3.96
C GLN A 112 -17.22 22.39 4.74
N LEU A 113 -17.46 23.50 4.02
CA LEU A 113 -18.22 24.64 4.54
C LEU A 113 -19.69 24.21 4.68
N THR A 114 -20.04 23.44 5.72
CA THR A 114 -21.45 23.28 6.08
C THR A 114 -21.86 24.39 7.04
N ASP A 115 -23.03 24.98 6.81
CA ASP A 115 -23.60 26.14 7.51
C ASP A 115 -23.90 25.93 9.02
N ASN A 116 -23.45 24.83 9.63
CA ASN A 116 -23.69 24.56 11.04
C ASN A 116 -22.41 24.70 11.85
N ALA A 117 -22.46 25.66 12.77
CA ALA A 117 -21.44 26.12 13.70
C ALA A 117 -20.89 25.04 14.65
N CYS A 118 -20.18 24.04 14.11
CA CYS A 118 -19.15 23.33 14.83
C CYS A 118 -17.80 23.86 14.36
N LEU A 119 -17.05 24.48 15.26
CA LEU A 119 -15.70 25.06 15.09
C LEU A 119 -14.61 24.04 14.66
N ALA A 120 -14.99 22.89 14.12
CA ALA A 120 -14.12 21.80 13.68
C ALA A 120 -14.28 21.43 12.19
N SER A 121 -15.04 22.21 11.40
CA SER A 121 -15.45 21.84 10.03
C SER A 121 -14.44 22.13 8.92
N GLY A 122 -13.34 22.83 9.22
CA GLY A 122 -12.34 23.21 8.23
C GLY A 122 -10.91 23.03 8.73
N LEU A 123 -10.04 22.51 7.86
CA LEU A 123 -8.60 22.42 8.09
C LEU A 123 -7.90 23.33 7.08
N ASP A 124 -7.24 24.38 7.55
CA ASP A 124 -6.55 25.34 6.69
C ASP A 124 -5.04 25.07 6.60
N ALA A 125 -4.48 25.25 5.41
CA ALA A 125 -3.04 25.12 5.16
C ALA A 125 -2.51 26.16 4.18
N THR A 126 -1.22 26.46 4.29
CA THR A 126 -0.45 27.25 3.32
C THR A 126 0.45 26.33 2.49
N VAL A 127 0.47 26.53 1.18
CA VAL A 127 1.47 25.91 0.29
C VAL A 127 2.82 26.61 0.50
N GLU A 128 3.82 25.91 1.01
CA GLU A 128 5.18 26.44 1.19
C GLU A 128 6.05 26.20 -0.05
N ALA A 129 5.88 25.05 -0.73
CA ALA A 129 6.63 24.69 -1.92
C ALA A 129 5.80 23.81 -2.87
N ARG A 130 6.17 23.80 -4.16
CA ARG A 130 5.64 22.87 -5.18
C ARG A 130 6.78 22.35 -6.03
N ASN A 131 6.81 21.03 -6.22
CA ASN A 131 7.67 20.35 -7.19
C ASN A 131 6.82 19.38 -8.02
N GLU A 132 6.62 19.71 -9.30
CA GLU A 132 5.72 18.96 -10.20
C GLU A 132 4.32 18.71 -9.59
N ALA A 133 4.03 17.46 -9.22
CA ALA A 133 2.79 17.03 -8.59
C ALA A 133 2.83 17.07 -7.05
N GLU A 134 4.01 17.19 -6.44
CA GLU A 134 4.20 17.24 -4.99
C GLU A 134 4.15 18.69 -4.48
N VAL A 135 3.54 18.89 -3.31
CA VAL A 135 3.50 20.16 -2.58
C VAL A 135 3.91 19.95 -1.13
N THR A 136 4.58 20.94 -0.56
CA THR A 136 4.78 21.04 0.89
C THR A 136 3.69 21.94 1.47
N LEU A 137 2.91 21.40 2.39
CA LEU A 137 1.85 22.08 3.11
C LEU A 137 2.28 22.34 4.55
N ARG A 138 2.09 23.57 5.02
CA ARG A 138 2.11 23.91 6.44
C ARG A 138 0.68 24.18 6.89
N PHE A 139 0.18 23.33 7.76
CA PHE A 139 -1.12 23.49 8.40
C PHE A 139 -1.06 24.54 9.51
N ASP A 140 -2.21 25.16 9.78
CA ASP A 140 -2.35 26.11 10.88
C ASP A 140 -2.40 25.40 12.25
N LEU A 141 -2.74 24.12 12.26
CA LEU A 141 -2.71 23.26 13.44
C LEU A 141 -1.39 22.50 13.53
N SER A 142 -1.02 22.13 14.76
CA SER A 142 0.06 21.19 15.06
C SER A 142 -0.47 19.93 15.72
N THR A 143 0.31 18.85 15.68
CA THR A 143 0.03 17.62 16.46
C THR A 143 -0.15 17.95 17.96
N PRO A 144 -1.11 17.33 18.67
CA PRO A 144 -2.00 16.26 18.20
C PRO A 144 -3.27 16.74 17.47
N LEU A 145 -3.66 18.01 17.61
CA LEU A 145 -4.90 18.56 17.04
C LEU A 145 -4.97 18.45 15.51
N LEU A 146 -3.82 18.58 14.83
CA LEU A 146 -3.74 18.37 13.39
C LEU A 146 -4.19 16.95 12.99
N ASP A 147 -3.84 15.95 13.78
CA ASP A 147 -4.12 14.55 13.46
C ASP A 147 -5.60 14.24 13.64
N GLU A 148 -6.21 14.78 14.69
CA GLU A 148 -7.66 14.75 14.91
C GLU A 148 -8.42 15.44 13.77
N ALA A 149 -7.94 16.61 13.31
CA ALA A 149 -8.54 17.33 12.20
C ALA A 149 -8.43 16.55 10.88
N ILE A 150 -7.25 15.96 10.57
CA ILE A 150 -7.07 15.10 9.40
C ILE A 150 -8.00 13.89 9.49
N ALA A 151 -8.11 13.24 10.64
CA ALA A 151 -9.00 12.10 10.84
C ALA A 151 -10.48 12.43 10.62
N ALA A 152 -10.89 13.64 10.96
CA ALA A 152 -12.25 14.13 10.83
C ALA A 152 -12.61 14.54 9.39
N VAL A 153 -11.73 15.28 8.70
CA VAL A 153 -12.04 15.84 7.36
C VAL A 153 -11.52 14.98 6.21
N GLY A 154 -10.61 14.07 6.49
CA GLY A 154 -9.93 13.26 5.49
C GLY A 154 -10.75 12.07 5.00
N HIS A 155 -10.38 11.64 3.79
CA HIS A 155 -10.89 10.47 3.09
C HIS A 155 -9.81 9.38 3.05
N ILE A 156 -10.24 8.12 2.98
CA ILE A 156 -9.31 7.02 2.75
C ILE A 156 -8.74 7.14 1.34
N PRO A 157 -7.40 7.22 1.18
CA PRO A 157 -6.74 7.36 -0.11
C PRO A 157 -6.80 6.03 -0.89
N LEU A 158 -7.98 5.72 -1.45
CA LEU A 158 -8.17 4.52 -2.25
C LEU A 158 -7.33 4.59 -3.53
N PRO A 159 -6.76 3.46 -3.98
CA PRO A 159 -6.03 3.43 -5.24
C PRO A 159 -6.90 3.91 -6.42
N PRO A 160 -6.31 4.61 -7.44
CA PRO A 160 -7.08 5.21 -8.53
C PRO A 160 -8.00 4.25 -9.30
N TYR A 161 -7.61 2.98 -9.42
CA TYR A 161 -8.43 1.97 -10.11
C TYR A 161 -9.69 1.54 -9.31
N ILE A 162 -9.74 1.84 -8.00
CA ILE A 162 -10.94 1.69 -7.15
C ILE A 162 -11.74 2.98 -7.19
N ALA A 163 -11.09 4.11 -6.86
CA ALA A 163 -11.73 5.43 -6.77
C ALA A 163 -12.34 5.89 -8.10
N GLY A 164 -11.76 5.48 -9.24
CA GLY A 164 -12.30 5.78 -10.57
C GLY A 164 -13.52 4.93 -10.98
N ARG A 165 -13.83 3.85 -10.24
CA ARG A 165 -14.91 2.91 -10.57
C ARG A 165 -16.07 2.94 -9.57
N ARG A 166 -15.83 3.44 -8.35
CA ARG A 166 -16.87 3.68 -7.34
C ARG A 166 -16.44 4.78 -6.36
N ALA A 167 -17.42 5.41 -5.73
CA ALA A 167 -17.17 6.30 -4.60
C ALA A 167 -16.68 5.53 -3.36
N GLU A 168 -15.95 6.24 -2.49
CA GLU A 168 -15.68 5.80 -1.12
C GLU A 168 -17.00 5.63 -0.36
N ASP A 169 -17.09 4.60 0.48
CA ASP A 169 -18.18 4.44 1.44
C ASP A 169 -17.67 4.09 2.84
N ALA A 170 -18.61 3.98 3.79
CA ALA A 170 -18.29 3.70 5.18
C ALA A 170 -17.53 2.37 5.39
N GLU A 171 -17.65 1.42 4.46
CA GLU A 171 -16.94 0.16 4.56
C GLU A 171 -15.45 0.28 4.24
N ASP A 172 -15.04 1.26 3.43
CA ASP A 172 -13.63 1.42 3.00
C ASP A 172 -12.68 1.68 4.17
N ARG A 173 -13.13 2.42 5.19
CA ARG A 173 -12.35 2.66 6.42
C ARG A 173 -11.98 1.36 7.14
N ARG A 174 -12.84 0.34 7.06
CA ARG A 174 -12.58 -0.98 7.61
C ARG A 174 -11.85 -1.87 6.61
N ASP A 175 -12.32 -1.90 5.37
CA ASP A 175 -11.85 -2.81 4.32
C ASP A 175 -10.40 -2.52 3.92
N TYR A 176 -9.96 -1.26 3.99
CA TYR A 176 -8.59 -0.85 3.69
C TYR A 176 -7.64 -0.89 4.90
N GLN A 177 -8.01 -1.63 5.94
CA GLN A 177 -7.18 -1.85 7.12
C GLN A 177 -6.89 -3.34 7.35
N THR A 178 -5.62 -3.65 7.64
CA THR A 178 -5.18 -4.99 8.06
C THR A 178 -5.51 -5.26 9.53
N VAL A 179 -5.53 -6.54 9.91
CA VAL A 179 -5.65 -6.95 11.33
C VAL A 179 -4.42 -6.60 12.17
N TYR A 180 -3.30 -6.23 11.53
CA TYR A 180 -2.04 -5.87 12.17
C TYR A 180 -1.91 -4.37 12.45
N ALA A 181 -2.90 -3.58 12.05
CA ALA A 181 -2.85 -2.13 12.06
C ALA A 181 -2.66 -1.54 13.46
N ARG A 182 -1.49 -0.94 13.69
CA ARG A 182 -1.14 -0.33 14.97
C ARG A 182 -0.50 1.04 14.81
N GLU A 183 0.55 1.15 14.00
CA GLU A 183 1.36 2.36 13.89
C GLU A 183 0.79 3.31 12.83
N GLU A 184 0.28 4.47 13.23
CA GLU A 184 -0.31 5.45 12.31
C GLU A 184 0.75 6.15 11.45
N GLY A 185 0.51 6.21 10.14
CA GLY A 185 1.36 7.02 9.26
C GLY A 185 1.42 6.61 7.80
N ALA A 186 0.76 5.52 7.37
CA ALA A 186 0.71 5.21 5.93
C ALA A 186 -0.47 5.86 5.23
N VAL A 187 -0.21 6.16 3.96
CA VAL A 187 -1.21 6.46 2.94
C VAL A 187 -1.70 5.19 2.26
N ALA A 188 -0.82 4.19 2.12
CA ALA A 188 -1.12 2.95 1.43
C ALA A 188 -1.18 1.78 2.41
N ALA A 189 -2.20 0.94 2.26
CA ALA A 189 -2.28 -0.29 3.04
C ALA A 189 -1.24 -1.32 2.57
N PRO A 190 -0.70 -2.16 3.46
CA PRO A 190 0.00 -3.39 3.07
C PRO A 190 -1.03 -4.43 2.62
N THR A 191 -1.46 -4.34 1.36
CA THR A 191 -2.73 -4.92 0.90
C THR A 191 -2.78 -6.44 0.86
N ALA A 192 -1.64 -7.15 0.82
CA ALA A 192 -1.62 -8.60 1.00
C ALA A 192 -1.98 -9.01 2.44
N GLY A 193 -1.70 -8.14 3.43
CA GLY A 193 -2.10 -8.34 4.82
C GLY A 193 -3.61 -8.20 5.04
N LEU A 194 -4.38 -7.72 4.05
CA LEU A 194 -5.83 -7.59 4.16
C LEU A 194 -6.56 -8.93 4.18
N HIS A 195 -5.93 -10.01 3.68
CA HIS A 195 -6.54 -11.34 3.63
C HIS A 195 -6.61 -12.02 5.00
N PHE A 196 -5.82 -11.56 5.97
CA PHE A 196 -5.75 -12.16 7.30
C PHE A 196 -6.96 -11.77 8.14
N THR A 197 -7.51 -12.75 8.85
CA THR A 197 -8.57 -12.59 9.85
C THR A 197 -8.08 -13.06 11.22
N PRO A 198 -8.71 -12.64 12.33
CA PRO A 198 -8.37 -13.14 13.65
C PRO A 198 -8.34 -14.67 13.73
N GLU A 199 -9.31 -15.34 13.10
CA GLU A 199 -9.42 -16.80 13.09
C GLU A 199 -8.27 -17.47 12.32
N LEU A 200 -7.80 -16.84 11.23
CA LEU A 200 -6.63 -17.33 10.50
C LEU A 200 -5.35 -17.16 11.34
N LEU A 201 -5.23 -16.05 12.08
CA LEU A 201 -4.09 -15.83 12.98
C LEU A 201 -4.04 -16.88 14.09
N GLU A 202 -5.17 -17.20 14.71
CA GLU A 202 -5.25 -18.25 15.72
C GLU A 202 -4.80 -19.62 15.17
N ARG A 203 -5.16 -19.93 13.92
CA ARG A 203 -4.73 -21.19 13.26
C ARG A 203 -3.24 -21.20 12.93
N LEU A 204 -2.67 -20.07 12.54
CA LEU A 204 -1.22 -19.94 12.34
C LEU A 204 -0.46 -20.09 13.66
N ASP A 205 -0.94 -19.44 14.72
CA ASP A 205 -0.35 -19.55 16.06
C ASP A 205 -0.42 -21.02 16.55
N ALA A 206 -1.55 -21.71 16.35
CA ALA A 206 -1.71 -23.13 16.69
C ALA A 206 -0.84 -24.08 15.85
N ALA A 207 -0.52 -23.71 14.60
CA ALA A 207 0.40 -24.45 13.74
C ALA A 207 1.88 -24.21 14.09
N GLY A 208 2.18 -23.40 15.11
CA GLY A 208 3.54 -23.10 15.55
C GLY A 208 4.28 -22.12 14.64
N ILE A 209 3.54 -21.23 13.96
CA ILE A 209 4.09 -20.17 13.12
C ILE A 209 4.34 -18.94 13.98
N ALA A 210 5.59 -18.47 14.03
CA ALA A 210 5.93 -17.25 14.75
C ALA A 210 5.45 -16.01 13.97
N ARG A 211 5.16 -14.92 14.66
CA ARG A 211 4.71 -13.66 14.06
C ARG A 211 5.57 -12.50 14.52
N HIS A 212 6.05 -11.72 13.55
CA HIS A 212 6.85 -10.52 13.79
C HIS A 212 6.30 -9.34 12.99
N THR A 213 6.45 -8.15 13.52
CA THR A 213 6.00 -6.93 12.84
C THR A 213 7.17 -6.05 12.42
N VAL A 214 6.98 -5.36 11.31
CA VAL A 214 7.81 -4.25 10.84
C VAL A 214 6.91 -3.05 10.58
N THR A 215 7.38 -1.84 10.85
CA THR A 215 6.64 -0.63 10.53
C THR A 215 7.23 0.00 9.29
N LEU A 216 6.47 -0.01 8.19
CA LEU A 216 6.85 0.63 6.93
C LEU A 216 5.76 1.60 6.48
N HIS A 217 6.00 2.88 6.71
CA HIS A 217 5.22 3.95 6.11
C HIS A 217 5.69 4.18 4.68
N VAL A 218 4.80 3.96 3.71
CA VAL A 218 5.08 4.25 2.31
C VAL A 218 4.67 5.69 2.01
N GLY A 219 5.65 6.54 1.70
CA GLY A 219 5.44 7.87 1.12
C GLY A 219 5.54 7.85 -0.41
N ALA A 220 5.03 8.89 -1.09
CA ALA A 220 4.98 9.00 -2.56
C ALA A 220 6.34 9.19 -3.28
N GLY A 221 7.46 9.14 -2.56
CA GLY A 221 8.78 9.24 -3.16
C GLY A 221 9.83 9.58 -2.12
N THR A 222 10.90 8.79 -2.06
CA THR A 222 12.22 9.26 -1.64
C THR A 222 13.26 8.19 -2.01
N PHE A 223 14.24 8.60 -2.81
CA PHE A 223 15.32 7.79 -3.34
C PHE A 223 16.58 8.01 -2.49
N LEU A 224 17.01 6.97 -1.78
CA LEU A 224 18.34 6.86 -1.20
C LEU A 224 18.86 5.43 -1.43
N PRO A 225 19.93 5.24 -2.21
CA PRO A 225 20.48 3.92 -2.45
C PRO A 225 21.06 3.33 -1.16
N VAL A 226 20.83 2.03 -0.95
CA VAL A 226 21.47 1.26 0.11
C VAL A 226 22.99 1.27 -0.14
N LYS A 227 23.77 1.71 0.85
CA LYS A 227 25.23 1.61 0.87
C LYS A 227 25.63 0.41 1.72
N ALA A 228 25.79 -0.75 1.10
CA ALA A 228 26.43 -1.90 1.71
C ALA A 228 27.23 -2.65 0.64
N ASP A 229 28.52 -2.86 0.89
CA ASP A 229 29.45 -3.47 -0.08
C ASP A 229 29.33 -5.00 -0.14
N ASP A 230 28.91 -5.66 0.93
CA ASP A 230 28.40 -7.05 0.91
C ASP A 230 27.38 -7.26 2.05
N THR A 231 26.21 -7.80 1.71
CA THR A 231 25.11 -8.08 2.66
C THR A 231 25.16 -9.51 3.22
N ALA A 232 26.21 -10.30 2.95
CA ALA A 232 26.29 -11.73 3.27
C ALA A 232 26.76 -11.94 4.70
N ASP A 233 27.56 -10.99 5.18
CA ASP A 233 28.08 -10.90 6.55
C ASP A 233 27.23 -9.95 7.42
N HIS A 234 26.05 -9.52 6.94
CA HIS A 234 25.24 -8.54 7.64
C HIS A 234 24.36 -9.20 8.71
N HIS A 235 24.72 -8.97 9.97
CA HIS A 235 23.83 -9.22 11.10
C HIS A 235 22.68 -8.20 11.08
N MET A 236 21.45 -8.69 10.93
CA MET A 236 20.25 -7.85 11.02
C MET A 236 20.10 -7.31 12.44
N HIS A 237 20.28 -6.00 12.60
CA HIS A 237 19.97 -5.26 13.81
C HIS A 237 18.71 -4.42 13.61
N SER A 238 17.98 -4.12 14.69
CA SER A 238 16.85 -3.18 14.63
C SER A 238 17.34 -1.80 14.20
N PHE A 239 16.80 -1.28 13.09
CA PHE A 239 17.09 0.07 12.62
C PHE A 239 15.82 0.73 12.09
N ALA A 240 15.79 2.06 12.13
CA ALA A 240 14.80 2.87 11.43
C ALA A 240 15.52 3.62 10.30
N GLY A 241 14.93 3.61 9.11
CA GLY A 241 15.52 4.25 7.94
C GLY A 241 14.57 4.29 6.76
N GLU A 242 14.93 5.06 5.74
CA GLU A 242 14.21 5.07 4.47
C GLU A 242 14.75 3.94 3.57
N THR A 243 13.87 3.27 2.84
CA THR A 243 14.27 2.33 1.79
C THR A 243 13.75 2.81 0.44
N SER A 244 14.62 2.72 -0.56
CA SER A 244 14.28 2.98 -1.97
C SER A 244 14.77 1.86 -2.88
N ILE A 245 15.04 0.69 -2.30
CA ILE A 245 15.57 -0.45 -3.03
C ILE A 245 14.64 -0.80 -4.19
N PHE A 246 15.24 -0.90 -5.38
CA PHE A 246 14.52 -1.32 -6.58
C PHE A 246 14.94 -2.74 -6.92
N ILE A 247 14.10 -3.70 -6.52
CA ILE A 247 14.35 -5.13 -6.72
C ILE A 247 13.89 -5.53 -8.13
N THR A 248 14.82 -6.06 -8.91
CA THR A 248 14.57 -6.55 -10.28
C THR A 248 15.22 -7.92 -10.46
N PRO A 249 14.85 -8.71 -11.50
CA PRO A 249 15.48 -10.00 -11.74
C PRO A 249 17.01 -9.96 -11.70
N VAL A 250 17.62 -11.06 -11.25
CA VAL A 250 19.05 -11.19 -10.84
C VAL A 250 19.33 -10.68 -9.41
N TYR A 251 18.32 -10.21 -8.68
CA TYR A 251 18.47 -9.89 -7.25
C TYR A 251 18.55 -11.14 -6.38
N ARG A 252 19.55 -11.20 -5.49
CA ARG A 252 19.70 -12.27 -4.49
C ARG A 252 18.99 -11.89 -3.20
N PHE A 253 17.87 -12.56 -2.91
CA PHE A 253 17.16 -12.43 -1.64
C PHE A 253 17.98 -13.07 -0.51
N ARG A 254 18.03 -12.41 0.66
CA ARG A 254 18.82 -12.86 1.82
C ARG A 254 18.03 -12.98 3.12
N ALA A 255 16.79 -12.52 3.15
CA ALA A 255 15.96 -12.45 4.35
C ALA A 255 14.54 -13.00 4.17
N VAL A 256 14.17 -13.41 2.95
CA VAL A 256 12.80 -13.84 2.62
C VAL A 256 12.88 -15.17 1.92
N ASP A 257 12.35 -16.21 2.56
CA ASP A 257 12.31 -17.58 2.04
C ASP A 257 10.98 -17.92 1.34
N LEU A 258 9.92 -17.20 1.67
CA LEU A 258 8.60 -17.29 1.05
C LEU A 258 8.00 -15.89 0.96
N LEU A 259 7.25 -15.61 -0.10
CA LEU A 259 6.57 -14.33 -0.28
C LEU A 259 5.07 -14.53 -0.53
N MET A 260 4.23 -14.07 0.39
CA MET A 260 2.80 -13.93 0.15
C MET A 260 2.50 -12.51 -0.35
N THR A 261 1.84 -12.39 -1.50
CA THR A 261 1.51 -11.11 -2.11
C THR A 261 0.25 -11.19 -2.97
N ASN A 262 -0.31 -10.04 -3.34
CA ASN A 262 -1.43 -9.96 -4.29
C ASN A 262 -0.96 -10.17 -5.73
N PHE A 263 -1.90 -10.34 -6.66
CA PHE A 263 -1.60 -10.22 -8.10
C PHE A 263 -1.46 -8.75 -8.52
N HIS A 264 -0.48 -8.47 -9.39
CA HIS A 264 -0.03 -7.14 -9.76
C HIS A 264 -0.37 -6.77 -11.21
N LEU A 265 -0.12 -5.52 -11.59
CA LEU A 265 -0.31 -5.03 -12.96
C LEU A 265 0.74 -5.57 -13.93
N PRO A 266 0.39 -5.75 -15.21
CA PRO A 266 1.39 -5.86 -16.26
C PRO A 266 2.29 -4.62 -16.28
N ARG A 267 3.57 -4.82 -16.60
CA ARG A 267 4.60 -3.78 -16.68
C ARG A 267 4.81 -2.99 -15.38
N SER A 268 4.41 -3.53 -14.23
CA SER A 268 4.59 -2.90 -12.92
C SER A 268 5.89 -3.30 -12.23
N THR A 269 6.41 -2.40 -11.40
CA THR A 269 7.57 -2.65 -10.54
C THR A 269 7.34 -3.80 -9.56
N LEU A 270 6.11 -3.97 -9.08
CA LEU A 270 5.72 -5.11 -8.23
C LEU A 270 5.76 -6.43 -9.00
N PHE A 271 5.32 -6.44 -10.27
CA PHE A 271 5.44 -7.65 -11.09
C PHE A 271 6.91 -8.01 -11.38
N MET A 272 7.77 -7.01 -11.53
CA MET A 272 9.22 -7.22 -11.64
C MET A 272 9.81 -7.80 -10.35
N LEU A 273 9.38 -7.34 -9.17
CA LEU A 273 9.82 -7.86 -7.87
C LEU A 273 9.46 -9.33 -7.71
N VAL A 274 8.21 -9.72 -7.96
CA VAL A 274 7.80 -11.13 -7.85
C VAL A 274 8.48 -11.99 -8.91
N SER A 275 8.76 -11.44 -10.10
CA SER A 275 9.57 -12.12 -11.12
C SER A 275 11.03 -12.27 -10.72
N ALA A 276 11.58 -11.35 -9.93
CA ALA A 276 12.90 -11.48 -9.36
C ALA A 276 12.95 -12.56 -8.28
N PHE A 277 11.87 -12.68 -7.50
CA PHE A 277 11.77 -13.64 -6.41
C PHE A 277 11.56 -15.06 -6.92
N ALA A 278 10.56 -15.25 -7.78
CA ALA A 278 10.11 -16.58 -8.22
C ALA A 278 10.50 -16.91 -9.67
N GLY A 279 11.25 -16.06 -10.36
CA GLY A 279 11.61 -16.29 -11.76
C GLY A 279 10.51 -15.83 -12.72
N ARG A 280 10.92 -15.15 -13.80
CA ARG A 280 10.01 -14.47 -14.73
C ARG A 280 9.05 -15.42 -15.43
N GLU A 281 9.56 -16.53 -15.97
CA GLU A 281 8.76 -17.46 -16.78
C GLU A 281 7.69 -18.15 -15.93
N ARG A 282 8.05 -18.58 -14.72
CA ARG A 282 7.11 -19.13 -13.74
C ARG A 282 6.04 -18.12 -13.35
N MET A 283 6.40 -16.86 -13.12
CA MET A 283 5.42 -15.83 -12.79
C MET A 283 4.47 -15.50 -13.94
N LEU A 284 4.96 -15.47 -15.19
CA LEU A 284 4.09 -15.31 -16.37
C LEU A 284 3.12 -16.49 -16.50
N ALA A 285 3.59 -17.73 -16.31
CA ALA A 285 2.73 -18.92 -16.32
C ALA A 285 1.69 -18.89 -15.19
N ALA A 286 2.09 -18.51 -13.97
CA ALA A 286 1.19 -18.36 -12.83
C ALA A 286 0.10 -17.31 -13.08
N TYR A 287 0.45 -16.18 -13.70
CA TYR A 287 -0.51 -15.13 -14.03
C TYR A 287 -1.47 -15.55 -15.15
N ALA A 288 -0.97 -16.25 -16.17
CA ALA A 288 -1.83 -16.83 -17.21
C ALA A 288 -2.82 -17.84 -16.62
N HIS A 289 -2.35 -18.74 -15.72
CA HIS A 289 -3.21 -19.66 -14.97
C HIS A 289 -4.23 -18.90 -14.13
N ALA A 290 -3.81 -17.86 -13.42
CA ALA A 290 -4.70 -17.06 -12.57
C ALA A 290 -5.79 -16.35 -13.39
N ILE A 291 -5.45 -15.77 -14.54
CA ILE A 291 -6.41 -15.13 -15.45
C ILE A 291 -7.41 -16.15 -15.99
N ALA A 292 -6.93 -17.29 -16.51
CA ALA A 292 -7.77 -18.35 -17.06
C ALA A 292 -8.68 -18.99 -15.99
N GLY A 293 -8.13 -19.19 -14.78
CA GLY A 293 -8.84 -19.72 -13.62
C GLY A 293 -9.77 -18.70 -12.98
N GLY A 294 -9.74 -17.45 -13.41
CA GLY A 294 -10.63 -16.39 -12.97
C GLY A 294 -10.34 -15.80 -11.59
N TYR A 295 -9.07 -15.76 -11.21
CA TYR A 295 -8.61 -15.02 -10.05
C TYR A 295 -8.91 -13.53 -10.18
N ARG A 296 -9.05 -12.89 -9.04
CA ARG A 296 -9.22 -11.45 -8.89
C ARG A 296 -7.85 -10.82 -8.59
N PHE A 297 -7.58 -9.67 -9.17
CA PHE A 297 -6.27 -9.01 -9.12
C PHE A 297 -6.30 -7.79 -8.21
N TYR A 298 -5.10 -7.26 -7.88
CA TYR A 298 -4.84 -6.06 -7.10
C TYR A 298 -5.14 -6.13 -5.60
N SER A 299 -5.14 -4.96 -4.94
CA SER A 299 -5.22 -4.79 -3.49
C SER A 299 -6.34 -5.54 -2.78
N TYR A 300 -7.49 -5.71 -3.43
CA TYR A 300 -8.64 -6.45 -2.88
C TYR A 300 -8.88 -7.80 -3.58
N GLY A 301 -7.96 -8.20 -4.46
CA GLY A 301 -8.06 -9.41 -5.25
C GLY A 301 -7.80 -10.66 -4.42
N ASP A 302 -7.24 -11.64 -5.08
CA ASP A 302 -6.77 -12.89 -4.50
C ASP A 302 -5.25 -12.82 -4.27
N ALA A 303 -4.73 -13.81 -3.55
CA ALA A 303 -3.33 -13.86 -3.15
C ALA A 303 -2.54 -14.91 -3.95
N SER A 304 -1.22 -14.78 -3.88
CA SER A 304 -0.25 -15.79 -4.31
C SER A 304 0.75 -16.03 -3.18
N LEU A 305 1.17 -17.28 -3.00
CA LEU A 305 2.29 -17.66 -2.14
C LEU A 305 3.40 -18.17 -3.03
N LEU A 306 4.56 -17.51 -2.96
CA LEU A 306 5.66 -17.73 -3.87
C LEU A 306 6.81 -18.44 -3.15
N TRP A 307 7.41 -19.40 -3.82
CA TRP A 307 8.71 -19.98 -3.48
C TRP A 307 9.79 -19.33 -4.33
N PRO A 308 10.99 -19.09 -3.79
CA PRO A 308 12.08 -18.46 -4.54
C PRO A 308 12.48 -19.33 -5.73
N GLU A 309 13.05 -18.70 -6.76
CA GLU A 309 13.74 -19.42 -7.83
C GLU A 309 14.98 -20.12 -7.23
N ALA A 310 15.19 -21.39 -7.58
CA ALA A 310 16.38 -22.10 -7.15
C ALA A 310 17.61 -21.35 -7.67
N THR A 311 18.54 -21.05 -6.77
CA THR A 311 19.79 -20.33 -7.10
C THR A 311 20.88 -21.29 -7.57
#